data_AF-A0A8J2H4X1-F1
#
_entry.id   AF-A0A8J2H4X1-F1
#
_cell.length_a   1.000
_cell.length_b   1.000
_cell.length_c   1.000
_cell.angle_alpha   90.00
_cell.angle_beta   90.00
_cell.angle_gamma   90.00
#
_symmetry.space_group_name_H-M   'P 1'
#
loop_
_entity.id
_entity.type
_entity.pdbx_description
1 polymer ?
#
loop_
_entity_poly.entity_id
_entity_poly.type
_entity_poly.pdbx_seq_one_letter_code
_entity_poly.pdbx_strand_id
1 'polypeptide(L)'
;MCDSKGNAIPLSFDHKPQQQRERQRINKAGGLVTFNGVWRVAGILATSRALGDYPLKDKKYVIADPDILTFDLDDHDPMFLILASDGLWDTFKTC
;
A
#
# COMPACT_ATOMS: atom_id res chain seq x y z
N MET A 1 -1.17 -13.89 -5.42
CA MET A 1 -1.16 -14.95 -6.45
C MET A 1 -1.14 -16.28 -5.76
N CYS A 2 -1.91 -17.25 -6.23
CA CYS A 2 -1.82 -18.63 -5.75
C CYS A 2 -1.08 -19.46 -6.80
N ASP A 3 0.02 -20.10 -6.41
CA ASP A 3 0.75 -21.02 -7.29
C ASP A 3 0.07 -22.40 -7.34
N SER A 4 0.51 -23.28 -8.25
CA SER A 4 0.01 -24.65 -8.39
C SER A 4 0.30 -25.56 -7.20
N LYS A 5 1.14 -25.13 -6.26
CA LYS A 5 1.45 -25.82 -4.99
C LYS A 5 0.56 -25.34 -3.84
N GLY A 6 -0.34 -24.37 -4.09
CA GLY A 6 -1.25 -23.80 -3.09
C GLY A 6 -0.61 -22.71 -2.22
N ASN A 7 0.57 -22.19 -2.57
CA ASN A 7 1.20 -21.10 -1.83
C ASN A 7 0.63 -19.75 -2.26
N ALA A 8 0.39 -18.88 -1.29
CA ALA A 8 0.00 -17.50 -1.51
C ALA A 8 1.23 -16.59 -1.61
N ILE A 9 1.48 -16.03 -2.80
CA ILE A 9 2.55 -15.07 -3.08
C ILE A 9 1.96 -13.64 -3.08
N PRO A 10 2.41 -12.73 -2.20
CA PRO A 10 1.96 -11.34 -2.20
C PRO A 10 2.47 -10.61 -3.45
N LEU A 11 1.56 -9.93 -4.15
CA LEU A 11 1.89 -9.16 -5.37
C LEU A 11 1.90 -7.64 -5.17
N SER A 12 1.54 -7.17 -3.98
CA SER A 12 1.55 -5.75 -3.63
C SER A 12 1.81 -5.58 -2.13
N PHE A 13 2.18 -4.37 -1.75
CA PHE A 13 2.38 -3.98 -0.37
C PHE A 13 1.61 -2.69 -0.13
N ASP A 14 0.89 -2.64 0.99
CA ASP A 14 0.13 -1.45 1.35
C ASP A 14 1.04 -0.24 1.46
N HIS A 15 0.58 0.93 1.03
CA HIS A 15 1.27 2.21 1.25
C HIS A 15 0.71 2.91 2.49
N LYS A 16 1.18 2.49 3.68
CA LYS A 16 0.71 3.03 4.96
C LYS A 16 1.67 4.12 5.48
N PRO A 17 1.17 5.21 6.11
CA PRO A 17 2.00 6.35 6.51
C PRO A 17 3.14 6.05 7.49
N GLN A 18 3.03 4.96 8.27
CA GLN A 18 4.08 4.54 9.22
C GLN A 18 5.25 3.79 8.59
N GLN A 19 5.11 3.32 7.35
CA GLN A 19 6.20 2.63 6.67
C GLN A 19 7.35 3.59 6.42
N GLN A 20 8.58 3.13 6.65
CA GLN A 20 9.76 3.98 6.66
C GLN A 20 9.93 4.79 5.37
N ARG A 21 9.80 4.14 4.20
CA ARG A 21 9.91 4.79 2.88
C ARG A 21 8.87 5.91 2.71
N GLU A 22 7.62 5.63 3.07
CA GLU A 22 6.52 6.58 2.93
C GLU A 22 6.64 7.74 3.92
N ARG A 23 6.94 7.43 5.19
CA ARG A 23 7.11 8.44 6.26
C ARG A 23 8.26 9.39 5.94
N GLN A 24 9.38 8.87 5.46
CA GLN A 24 10.53 9.69 5.06
C GLN A 24 10.18 10.61 3.89
N ARG A 25 9.47 10.10 2.87
CA ARG A 25 9.01 10.89 1.72
C ARG A 25 8.09 12.03 2.16
N ILE A 26 7.11 11.74 3.01
CA ILE A 26 6.15 12.73 3.54
C ILE A 26 6.88 13.81 4.35
N ASN A 27 7.75 13.41 5.27
CA ASN A 27 8.51 14.33 6.11
C ASN A 27 9.43 15.24 5.27
N LYS A 28 10.09 14.68 4.23
CA LYS A 28 10.94 15.45 3.31
C LYS A 28 10.14 16.49 2.51
N ALA A 29 8.86 16.23 2.25
CA ALA A 29 7.96 17.18 1.62
C ALA A 29 7.44 18.27 2.59
N GLY A 30 7.78 18.19 3.89
CA GLY A 30 7.25 19.08 4.93
C GLY A 30 5.89 18.65 5.49
N GLY A 31 5.43 17.44 5.15
CA GLY A 31 4.21 16.85 5.68
C GLY A 31 4.42 16.24 7.07
N LEU A 32 3.32 15.99 7.77
CA LEU A 32 3.31 15.37 9.10
C LEU A 32 2.57 14.03 9.05
N VAL A 33 3.10 13.04 9.77
CA VAL A 33 2.42 11.76 10.03
C VAL A 33 2.04 11.72 11.51
N THR A 34 0.74 11.68 11.79
CA THR A 34 0.18 11.66 13.16
C THR A 34 -0.55 10.35 13.43
N PHE A 35 -0.66 9.99 14.71
CA PHE A 35 -1.40 8.81 15.15
C PHE A 35 -2.70 9.23 15.83
N ASN A 36 -3.85 8.77 15.32
CA ASN A 36 -5.16 8.94 15.94
C ASN A 36 -6.00 7.67 15.71
N GLY A 37 -5.74 6.65 16.52
CA GLY A 37 -6.22 5.27 16.32
C GLY A 37 -5.48 4.52 15.20
N VAL A 38 -5.21 5.21 14.09
CA VAL A 38 -4.40 4.75 12.96
C VAL A 38 -3.45 5.87 12.54
N TRP A 39 -2.32 5.52 11.91
CA TRP A 39 -1.39 6.50 11.34
C TRP A 39 -2.01 7.21 10.14
N ARG A 40 -1.89 8.55 10.11
CA ARG A 40 -2.51 9.40 9.10
C ARG A 40 -1.56 10.47 8.57
N VAL A 41 -1.62 10.73 7.27
CA VAL A 41 -0.97 11.87 6.60
C VAL A 41 -1.76 13.13 6.90
N ALA A 42 -1.08 14.15 7.43
CA ALA A 42 -1.66 15.42 7.86
C ALA A 42 -2.84 15.26 8.86
N GLY A 43 -2.92 14.13 9.57
CA GLY A 43 -4.06 13.79 10.43
C GLY A 43 -5.34 13.40 9.69
N ILE A 44 -5.31 13.33 8.35
CA ILE A 44 -6.50 13.14 7.51
C ILE A 44 -6.53 11.72 6.95
N LEU A 45 -5.57 11.36 6.09
CA LEU A 45 -5.65 10.15 5.26
C LEU A 45 -4.85 8.99 5.85
N ALA A 46 -5.44 7.79 5.95
CA ALA A 46 -4.79 6.59 6.50
C ALA A 46 -3.89 5.85 5.50
N THR A 47 -3.78 6.33 4.27
CA THR A 47 -2.87 5.85 3.22
C THR A 47 -1.89 6.97 2.85
N SER A 48 -0.71 6.61 2.35
CA SER A 48 0.30 7.58 1.88
C SER A 48 0.26 7.82 0.38
N ARG A 49 -0.44 6.96 -0.36
CA ARG A 49 -0.62 7.05 -1.81
C ARG A 49 -2.09 6.84 -2.16
N ALA A 50 -2.58 7.62 -3.13
CA ALA A 50 -3.97 7.55 -3.58
C ALA A 50 -4.17 8.22 -4.95
N LEU A 51 -5.14 7.71 -5.70
CA LEU A 51 -5.80 8.47 -6.76
C LEU A 51 -6.74 9.49 -6.10
N GLY A 52 -6.93 10.68 -6.69
CA GLY A 52 -7.71 11.76 -6.04
C GLY A 52 -6.92 12.58 -5.02
N ASP A 53 -7.52 13.00 -3.90
CA ASP A 53 -6.87 13.73 -2.78
C ASP A 53 -6.01 14.94 -3.17
N TYR A 54 -6.45 15.70 -4.19
CA TYR A 54 -5.72 16.85 -4.73
C TYR A 54 -5.18 17.84 -3.69
N PRO A 55 -5.92 18.22 -2.62
CA PRO A 55 -5.40 19.13 -1.61
C PRO A 55 -4.10 18.65 -0.92
N LEU A 56 -3.86 17.34 -0.89
CA LEU A 56 -2.65 16.73 -0.33
C LEU A 56 -1.55 16.47 -1.39
N LYS A 57 -1.87 16.63 -2.68
CA LYS A 57 -0.95 16.40 -3.81
C LYS A 57 -0.11 17.62 -4.16
N ASP A 58 -0.62 18.83 -3.98
CA ASP A 58 0.11 20.07 -4.30
C ASP A 58 1.46 20.13 -3.56
N LYS A 59 1.47 19.71 -2.30
CA LYS A 59 2.69 19.59 -1.47
C LYS A 59 3.29 18.19 -1.47
N LYS A 60 2.78 17.27 -2.30
CA LYS A 60 3.22 15.87 -2.42
C LYS A 60 3.21 15.11 -1.10
N TYR A 61 2.29 15.42 -0.18
CA TYR A 61 2.12 14.62 1.03
C TYR A 61 1.53 13.25 0.67
N VAL A 62 0.57 13.24 -0.24
CA VAL A 62 0.07 12.04 -0.92
C VAL A 62 0.50 12.08 -2.37
N ILE A 63 0.87 10.94 -2.95
CA ILE A 63 1.26 10.82 -4.36
C ILE A 63 0.42 9.75 -5.06
N ALA A 64 0.37 9.84 -6.39
CA ALA A 64 -0.32 8.85 -7.22
C ALA A 64 0.65 7.82 -7.86
N ASP A 65 1.95 7.92 -7.57
CA ASP A 65 2.95 7.05 -8.19
C ASP A 65 2.81 5.62 -7.63
N PRO A 66 2.50 4.62 -8.45
CA PRO A 66 2.37 3.24 -8.00
C PRO A 66 3.75 2.63 -7.75
N ASP A 67 3.79 1.57 -6.95
CA ASP A 67 4.90 0.61 -7.04
C ASP A 67 4.55 -0.40 -8.13
N ILE A 68 5.49 -0.66 -9.04
CA ILE A 68 5.34 -1.59 -10.15
C ILE A 68 6.22 -2.81 -9.89
N LEU A 69 5.61 -3.98 -9.90
CA LEU A 69 6.28 -5.27 -9.80
C LEU A 69 5.95 -6.09 -11.04
N THR A 70 6.91 -6.86 -11.52
CA THR A 70 6.76 -7.76 -12.67
C THR A 70 7.14 -9.16 -12.23
N PHE A 71 6.34 -10.13 -12.63
CA PHE A 71 6.51 -11.53 -12.29
C PHE A 71 6.46 -12.35 -13.58
N ASP A 72 7.39 -13.29 -13.73
CA ASP A 72 7.33 -14.28 -14.81
C ASP A 72 6.32 -15.36 -14.44
N LEU A 73 5.42 -15.69 -15.36
CA LEU A 73 4.39 -16.70 -15.12
C LEU A 73 4.98 -18.11 -15.21
N ASP A 74 6.03 -18.30 -16.02
CA ASP A 74 6.68 -19.60 -16.18
C ASP A 74 7.42 -20.03 -14.90
N ASP A 75 7.95 -19.07 -14.15
CA ASP A 75 8.63 -19.32 -12.86
C ASP A 75 7.66 -19.72 -11.74
N HIS A 76 6.39 -19.33 -11.85
CA HIS A 76 5.44 -19.38 -10.73
C HIS A 76 4.21 -20.26 -10.96
N ASP A 77 3.94 -20.71 -12.20
CA ASP A 77 2.79 -21.56 -12.58
C ASP A 77 1.49 -21.21 -11.83
N PRO A 78 0.97 -19.98 -11.98
CA PRO A 78 -0.11 -19.49 -11.14
C PRO A 78 -1.46 -20.09 -11.52
N MET A 79 -2.23 -20.49 -10.51
CA MET A 79 -3.60 -20.99 -10.71
C MET A 79 -4.61 -19.84 -10.80
N PHE A 80 -4.50 -18.85 -9.91
CA PHE A 80 -5.42 -17.71 -9.85
C PHE A 80 -4.83 -16.52 -9.09
N LEU A 81 -5.47 -15.38 -9.26
CA LEU A 81 -5.20 -14.13 -8.55
C LEU A 81 -6.38 -13.76 -7.66
N ILE A 82 -6.06 -13.26 -6.46
CA ILE A 82 -7.02 -12.64 -5.56
C ILE A 82 -6.65 -11.16 -5.46
N LEU A 83 -7.60 -10.30 -5.78
CA LEU A 83 -7.52 -8.87 -5.54
C LEU A 83 -8.67 -8.49 -4.61
N ALA A 84 -8.36 -7.81 -3.51
CA ALA A 84 -9.35 -7.37 -2.55
C ALA A 84 -8.87 -6.09 -1.85
N SER A 85 -9.82 -5.31 -1.32
CA SER A 85 -9.53 -4.16 -0.48
C SER A 85 -9.05 -4.57 0.90
N ASP A 86 -8.51 -3.60 1.65
CA ASP A 86 -8.08 -3.75 3.04
C ASP A 86 -9.16 -4.34 3.95
N GLY A 87 -10.45 -4.07 3.71
CA GLY A 87 -11.55 -4.65 4.48
C GLY A 87 -11.53 -6.19 4.58
N LEU A 88 -11.06 -6.90 3.55
CA LEU A 88 -10.87 -8.36 3.63
C LEU A 88 -9.64 -8.70 4.49
N TRP A 89 -8.52 -8.07 4.21
CA TRP A 89 -7.21 -8.43 4.77
C TRP A 89 -7.00 -7.95 6.22
N ASP A 90 -7.72 -6.92 6.65
CA ASP A 90 -7.73 -6.47 8.05
C ASP A 90 -8.44 -7.49 8.96
N THR A 91 -9.34 -8.30 8.40
CA THR A 91 -10.11 -9.34 9.12
C THR A 91 -9.42 -10.69 9.06
N PHE A 92 -8.92 -11.09 7.89
CA PHE A 92 -8.29 -12.39 7.66
C PHE A 92 -6.78 -12.22 7.53
N LYS A 93 -6.05 -12.64 8.56
CA LYS A 93 -4.59 -12.72 8.54
C LYS A 93 -4.19 -14.16 8.31
N THR A 94 -3.27 -14.39 7.38
CA THR A 94 -2.58 -15.69 7.24
C THR A 94 -1.89 -16.01 8.57
N CYS A 95 -2.20 -17.17 9.15
CA CYS A 95 -1.52 -17.71 10.33
C CYS A 95 -0.03 -17.95 10.04
#